data_AF-A0A177HUS6-F1
#
_entry.id   AF-A0A177HUS6-F1
#
_cell.length_a   1.000
_cell.length_b   1.000
_cell.length_c   1.000
_cell.angle_alpha   90.00
_cell.angle_beta   90.00
_cell.angle_gamma   90.00
#
_symmetry.space_group_name_H-M   'P 1'
#
loop_
_entity.id
_entity.type
_entity.pdbx_description
1 polymer ?
#
loop_
_entity_poly.entity_id
_entity_poly.type
_entity_poly.pdbx_seq_one_letter_code
_entity_poly.pdbx_strand_id
1 'polypeptide(L)'
;MSTPTPAEGLTLAAVAPIVETRILVDTVQIFRPGPLILDPGSGEYVQGPETIVYEGSGAIFSAGGPGLVLSLEGQAYADDTRNRYRLLTPLDVPLASREDKVRVTVATQDPGLLNRTWRVLDISDANSLAVVRTTWLDELTQSTGE
;
A
#
# COMPACT_ATOMS: atom_id res chain seq x y z
N MET A 1 -7.64 24.28 -48.16
CA MET A 1 -8.11 23.22 -47.24
C MET A 1 -6.96 22.91 -46.31
N SER A 2 -7.00 23.41 -45.08
CA SER A 2 -5.97 23.14 -44.06
C SER A 2 -6.33 21.83 -43.38
N THR A 3 -5.48 20.82 -43.50
CA THR A 3 -5.55 19.59 -42.72
C THR A 3 -5.41 19.93 -41.24
N PRO A 4 -6.30 19.48 -40.35
CA PRO A 4 -6.11 19.66 -38.92
C PRO A 4 -4.89 18.83 -38.50
N THR A 5 -3.89 19.48 -37.90
CA THR A 5 -2.80 18.83 -37.18
C THR A 5 -3.42 17.91 -36.13
N PRO A 6 -3.04 16.63 -36.02
CA PRO A 6 -3.50 15.81 -34.92
C PRO A 6 -3.03 16.49 -33.64
N ALA A 7 -3.93 16.78 -32.71
CA ALA A 7 -3.52 17.17 -31.37
C ALA A 7 -2.59 16.07 -30.86
N GLU A 8 -1.36 16.42 -30.47
CA GLU A 8 -0.47 15.54 -29.69
C GLU A 8 -1.19 15.24 -28.37
N GLY A 9 -2.08 14.25 -28.43
CA GLY A 9 -2.87 13.82 -27.30
C GLY A 9 -2.02 12.98 -26.36
N LEU A 10 -2.16 13.21 -25.06
CA LEU A 10 -1.64 12.33 -24.03
C LEU A 10 -2.19 10.91 -24.27
N THR A 11 -1.33 10.01 -24.74
CA THR A 11 -1.66 8.58 -24.81
C THR A 11 -1.39 7.94 -23.46
N LEU A 12 -2.09 6.86 -23.13
CA LEU A 12 -1.87 6.13 -21.86
C LEU A 12 -0.41 5.67 -21.73
N ALA A 13 0.21 5.27 -22.84
CA ALA A 13 1.62 4.89 -22.91
C ALA A 13 2.57 6.07 -22.58
N ALA A 14 2.21 7.30 -22.96
CA ALA A 14 3.00 8.49 -22.63
C ALA A 14 2.85 8.91 -21.15
N VAL A 15 1.79 8.49 -20.47
CA VAL A 15 1.52 8.83 -19.06
C VAL A 15 2.27 7.91 -18.09
N ALA A 16 2.44 6.63 -18.42
CA ALA A 16 3.16 5.66 -17.58
C ALA A 16 4.53 6.15 -17.05
N PRO A 17 5.47 6.64 -17.90
CA PRO A 17 6.77 7.10 -17.41
C PRO A 17 6.67 8.36 -16.54
N ILE A 18 5.66 9.21 -16.76
CA ILE A 18 5.42 10.39 -15.91
C ILE A 18 4.95 9.94 -14.52
N VAL A 19 4.06 8.95 -14.46
CA VAL A 19 3.55 8.40 -13.21
C VAL A 19 4.66 7.72 -12.42
N GLU A 20 5.47 6.89 -13.06
CA GLU A 20 6.60 6.22 -12.39
C GLU A 20 7.62 7.22 -11.84
N THR A 21 7.91 8.30 -12.57
CA THR A 21 8.93 9.28 -12.15
C THR A 21 8.44 10.36 -11.20
N ARG A 22 7.14 10.70 -11.22
CA ARG A 22 6.57 11.83 -10.45
C ARG A 22 5.60 11.43 -9.37
N ILE A 23 5.01 10.24 -9.44
CA ILE A 23 4.02 9.77 -8.48
C ILE A 23 4.61 8.65 -7.62
N LEU A 24 5.28 7.66 -8.24
CA LEU A 24 5.89 6.53 -7.52
C LEU A 24 7.29 6.88 -6.99
N VAL A 25 7.34 7.92 -6.15
CA VAL A 25 8.59 8.56 -5.71
C VAL A 25 9.25 7.86 -4.53
N ASP A 26 8.55 6.95 -3.84
CA ASP A 26 9.06 6.23 -2.67
C ASP A 26 9.50 4.82 -3.06
N THR A 27 10.38 4.22 -2.25
CA THR A 27 10.64 2.78 -2.32
C THR A 27 9.79 2.08 -1.28
N VAL A 28 8.93 1.18 -1.74
CA VAL A 28 8.04 0.35 -0.91
C VAL A 28 8.52 -1.09 -0.95
N GLN A 29 8.25 -1.80 0.14
CA GLN A 29 8.47 -3.23 0.23
C GLN A 29 7.18 -3.91 0.66
N ILE A 30 6.73 -4.88 -0.14
CA ILE A 30 5.62 -5.76 0.15
C ILE A 30 6.22 -7.08 0.62
N PHE A 31 5.82 -7.54 1.79
CA PHE A 31 6.35 -8.76 2.39
C PHE A 31 5.24 -9.60 3.00
N ARG A 32 5.39 -10.92 2.86
CA ARG A 32 4.52 -11.90 3.50
C ARG A 32 5.11 -12.27 4.86
N PRO A 33 4.40 -12.07 5.96
CA PRO A 33 4.85 -12.55 7.26
C PRO A 33 5.08 -14.06 7.24
N GLY A 34 6.18 -14.52 7.82
CA GLY A 34 6.46 -15.95 7.95
C GLY A 34 5.46 -16.65 8.88
N PRO A 35 5.32 -17.98 8.81
CA PRO A 35 4.48 -18.72 9.73
C PRO A 35 4.99 -18.58 11.17
N LEU A 36 4.11 -18.75 12.16
CA LEU A 36 4.54 -18.86 13.55
C LEU A 36 5.25 -20.21 13.75
N ILE A 37 6.47 -20.16 14.27
CA ILE A 37 7.33 -21.32 14.54
C ILE A 37 7.51 -21.42 16.05
N LEU A 38 7.31 -22.60 16.62
CA LEU A 38 7.58 -22.84 18.03
C LEU A 38 9.10 -22.84 18.25
N ASP A 39 9.59 -21.91 19.06
CA ASP A 39 10.98 -21.91 19.51
C ASP A 39 11.18 -22.99 20.60
N PRO A 40 12.01 -24.02 20.38
CA PRO A 40 12.22 -25.08 21.35
C PRO A 40 12.97 -24.60 22.61
N GLY A 41 13.63 -23.44 22.58
CA GLY A 41 14.34 -22.88 23.73
C GLY A 41 13.43 -22.13 24.70
N SER A 42 12.53 -21.29 24.17
CA SER A 42 11.58 -20.49 24.98
C SER A 42 10.23 -21.17 25.18
N GLY A 43 9.84 -22.11 24.30
CA GLY A 43 8.49 -22.67 24.27
C GLY A 43 7.43 -21.72 23.72
N GLU A 44 7.84 -20.57 23.18
CA GLU A 44 6.93 -19.56 22.61
C GLU A 44 6.87 -19.66 21.08
N TYR A 45 5.74 -19.23 20.51
CA TYR A 45 5.61 -19.08 19.06
C TYR A 45 6.26 -17.78 18.62
N VAL A 46 7.30 -17.87 17.80
CA VAL A 46 7.97 -16.72 17.20
C VAL A 46 7.59 -16.58 15.73
N GLN A 47 7.58 -15.34 15.23
CA GLN A 47 7.37 -15.08 13.80
C GLN A 47 8.55 -15.67 13.02
N GLY A 48 8.25 -16.58 12.09
CA GLY A 48 9.22 -17.09 11.14
C GLY A 48 9.69 -16.01 10.14
N PRO A 49 10.70 -16.32 9.32
CA PRO A 49 11.26 -15.38 8.36
C PRO A 49 10.19 -14.92 7.37
N GLU A 50 10.16 -13.61 7.11
CA GLU A 50 9.30 -13.01 6.10
C GLU A 50 9.80 -13.31 4.69
N THR A 51 8.88 -13.30 3.73
CA THR A 51 9.20 -13.41 2.30
C THR A 51 8.91 -12.10 1.61
N ILE A 52 9.91 -11.50 0.95
CA ILE A 52 9.70 -10.29 0.16
C ILE A 52 8.97 -10.66 -1.13
N VAL A 53 7.80 -10.07 -1.34
CA VAL A 53 6.98 -10.23 -2.53
C VAL A 53 7.39 -9.22 -3.60
N TYR A 54 7.70 -7.99 -3.18
CA TYR A 54 8.12 -6.91 -4.05
C TYR A 54 8.94 -5.88 -3.27
N GLU A 55 9.94 -5.31 -3.91
CA GLU A 55 10.66 -4.13 -3.45
C GLU A 55 10.95 -3.23 -4.65
N GLY A 56 10.57 -1.96 -4.56
CA GLY A 56 10.77 -1.01 -5.65
C GLY A 56 9.90 0.22 -5.53
N SER A 57 9.73 0.94 -6.64
CA SER A 57 8.95 2.17 -6.70
C SER A 57 7.50 1.94 -6.29
N GLY A 58 6.99 2.86 -5.47
CA GLY A 58 5.61 2.90 -5.03
C GLY A 58 5.24 4.25 -4.45
N ALA A 59 3.98 4.37 -4.05
CA ALA A 59 3.50 5.53 -3.29
C ALA A 59 2.39 5.12 -2.35
N ILE A 60 2.37 5.70 -1.15
CA ILE A 60 1.31 5.49 -0.15
C ILE A 60 0.61 6.81 0.10
N PHE A 61 -0.72 6.80 0.12
CA PHE A 61 -1.53 7.97 0.45
C PHE A 61 -2.75 7.56 1.27
N SER A 62 -3.22 8.48 2.12
CA SER A 62 -4.42 8.24 2.94
C SER A 62 -5.67 8.19 2.06
N ALA A 63 -6.56 7.25 2.34
CA ALA A 63 -7.77 6.97 1.57
C ALA A 63 -9.04 7.28 2.39
N GLY A 64 -8.99 8.35 3.18
CA GLY A 64 -10.05 8.84 4.05
C GLY A 64 -9.48 9.65 5.21
N GLY A 65 -10.18 10.70 5.63
CA GLY A 65 -9.93 11.36 6.92
C GLY A 65 -10.56 10.54 8.06
N PRO A 66 -10.35 10.92 9.33
CA PRO A 66 -10.97 10.24 10.47
C PRO A 66 -12.48 10.25 10.31
N GLY A 67 -13.06 9.11 9.91
CA GLY A 67 -14.48 8.90 9.91
C GLY A 67 -14.90 8.71 11.36
N LEU A 68 -15.50 9.74 11.97
CA LEU A 68 -16.19 9.58 13.26
C LEU A 68 -17.41 8.69 13.03
N VAL A 69 -17.25 7.39 13.23
CA VAL A 69 -18.39 6.47 13.35
C VAL A 69 -18.76 6.42 14.83
N LEU A 70 -19.58 7.37 15.26
CA LEU A 70 -20.16 7.34 16.61
C LEU A 70 -21.02 6.08 16.74
N SER A 71 -20.46 5.04 17.35
CA SER A 71 -21.22 3.87 17.75
C SER A 71 -22.11 4.25 18.93
N LEU A 72 -23.43 4.20 18.73
CA LEU A 72 -24.41 4.36 19.81
C LEU A 72 -24.25 3.22 20.82
N GLU A 73 -24.37 3.53 22.11
CA GLU A 73 -24.31 2.55 23.21
C GLU A 73 -25.22 1.34 22.91
N GLY A 74 -24.63 0.14 22.85
CA GLY A 74 -25.35 -1.13 22.61
C GLY A 74 -25.22 -1.73 21.20
N GLN A 75 -24.49 -1.11 20.27
CA GLN A 75 -24.15 -1.73 18.99
C GLN A 75 -22.96 -2.69 19.13
N ALA A 76 -23.07 -3.88 18.53
CA ALA A 76 -22.05 -4.93 18.58
C ALA A 76 -20.83 -4.69 17.66
N TYR A 77 -20.81 -3.60 16.91
CA TYR A 77 -19.73 -3.26 16.00
C TYR A 77 -18.77 -2.28 16.64
N ALA A 78 -17.50 -2.68 16.74
CA ALA A 78 -16.42 -1.81 17.17
C ALA A 78 -16.24 -0.66 16.16
N ASP A 79 -15.96 0.52 16.69
CA ASP A 79 -15.64 1.73 15.95
C ASP A 79 -14.58 1.44 14.86
N ASP A 80 -14.89 1.71 13.59
CA ASP A 80 -13.96 1.52 12.46
C ASP A 80 -13.03 2.73 12.39
N THR A 81 -12.20 2.91 13.43
CA THR A 81 -11.17 3.95 13.51
C THR A 81 -9.94 3.64 12.66
N ARG A 82 -10.05 2.67 11.74
CA ARG A 82 -8.94 2.20 10.93
C ARG A 82 -8.53 3.26 9.91
N ASN A 83 -7.31 3.77 10.05
CA ASN A 83 -6.72 4.66 9.06
C ASN A 83 -6.53 3.89 7.75
N ARG A 84 -7.42 4.13 6.79
CA ARG A 84 -7.35 3.51 5.47
C ARG A 84 -6.32 4.21 4.60
N TYR A 85 -5.49 3.43 3.95
CA TYR A 85 -4.48 3.88 3.00
C TYR A 85 -4.67 3.19 1.65
N ARG A 86 -4.05 3.76 0.62
CA ARG A 86 -3.88 3.13 -0.68
C ARG A 86 -2.41 3.07 -1.04
N LEU A 87 -1.99 1.94 -1.56
CA LEU A 87 -0.69 1.72 -2.18
C LEU A 87 -0.84 1.81 -3.70
N LEU A 88 0.03 2.57 -4.34
CA LEU A 88 0.27 2.54 -5.78
C LEU A 88 1.54 1.77 -6.09
N THR A 89 1.47 0.89 -7.07
CA THR A 89 2.62 0.16 -7.64
C THR A 89 2.51 0.13 -9.17
N PRO A 90 3.62 -0.08 -9.89
CA PRO A 90 3.57 -0.36 -11.32
C PRO A 90 2.70 -1.59 -11.64
N LEU A 91 2.16 -1.68 -12.85
CA LEU A 91 1.20 -2.73 -13.22
C LEU A 91 1.83 -4.12 -13.37
N ASP A 92 3.12 -4.19 -13.69
CA ASP A 92 3.90 -5.41 -13.89
C ASP A 92 4.37 -6.07 -12.58
N VAL A 93 4.18 -5.39 -11.45
CA VAL A 93 4.52 -5.89 -10.11
C VAL A 93 3.61 -7.05 -9.69
N PRO A 94 4.15 -8.08 -8.99
CA PRO A 94 3.35 -9.16 -8.41
C PRO A 94 2.16 -8.66 -7.58
N LEU A 95 1.04 -9.37 -7.66
CA LEU A 95 -0.14 -9.07 -6.87
C LEU A 95 0.14 -9.27 -5.38
N ALA A 96 -0.06 -8.21 -4.60
CA ALA A 96 -0.17 -8.32 -3.16
C ALA A 96 -1.37 -9.20 -2.78
N SER A 97 -1.17 -10.10 -1.84
CA SER A 97 -2.22 -10.94 -1.27
C SER A 97 -2.75 -10.33 0.02
N ARG A 98 -3.98 -10.68 0.39
CA ARG A 98 -4.53 -10.30 1.71
C ARG A 98 -3.58 -10.77 2.83
N GLU A 99 -3.44 -9.94 3.86
CA GLU A 99 -2.49 -10.13 4.98
C GLU A 99 -1.01 -9.95 4.65
N ASP A 100 -0.62 -9.75 3.38
CA ASP A 100 0.72 -9.21 3.09
C ASP A 100 0.86 -7.84 3.77
N LYS A 101 2.07 -7.53 4.20
CA LYS A 101 2.40 -6.27 4.87
C LYS A 101 3.20 -5.38 3.92
N VAL A 102 3.08 -4.08 4.14
CA VAL A 102 3.77 -3.05 3.36
C VAL A 102 4.52 -2.14 4.31
N ARG A 103 5.76 -1.81 3.96
CA ARG A 103 6.56 -0.78 4.60
C ARG A 103 7.24 0.10 3.56
N VAL A 104 7.53 1.35 3.92
CA VAL A 104 8.34 2.25 3.09
C VAL A 104 9.79 2.12 3.53
N THR A 105 10.70 1.84 2.59
CA THR A 105 12.14 1.72 2.85
C THR A 105 12.90 2.99 2.47
N VAL A 106 12.36 3.77 1.52
CA VAL A 106 12.85 5.10 1.17
C VAL A 106 11.65 6.03 1.03
N ALA A 107 11.57 7.05 1.87
CA ALA A 107 10.55 8.08 1.80
C ALA A 107 11.15 9.37 1.22
N THR A 108 10.61 9.81 0.08
CA THR A 108 11.15 10.95 -0.68
C THR A 108 10.47 12.27 -0.32
N GLN A 109 9.22 12.24 0.16
CA GLN A 109 8.45 13.44 0.49
C GLN A 109 8.11 13.56 1.98
N ASP A 110 7.71 12.48 2.64
CA ASP A 110 7.31 12.47 4.05
C ASP A 110 8.07 11.38 4.83
N PRO A 111 9.11 11.73 5.60
CA PRO A 111 9.84 10.80 6.45
C PRO A 111 8.97 10.06 7.48
N GLY A 112 7.77 10.57 7.80
CA GLY A 112 6.81 9.93 8.69
C GLY A 112 6.33 8.56 8.19
N LEU A 113 6.60 8.20 6.93
CA LEU A 113 6.26 6.89 6.36
C LEU A 113 7.21 5.75 6.78
N LEU A 114 8.46 6.04 7.16
CA LEU A 114 9.50 5.01 7.35
C LEU A 114 9.27 4.07 8.54
N ASN A 115 8.55 4.52 9.57
CA ASN A 115 8.31 3.75 10.81
C ASN A 115 6.89 3.18 10.87
N ARG A 116 6.26 3.00 9.72
CA ARG A 116 4.86 2.58 9.61
C ARG A 116 4.78 1.28 8.83
N THR A 117 3.85 0.44 9.26
CA THR A 117 3.53 -0.80 8.56
C THR A 117 2.04 -0.85 8.32
N TRP A 118 1.69 -1.20 7.08
CA TRP A 118 0.31 -1.40 6.67
C TRP A 118 0.08 -2.86 6.34
N ARG A 119 -1.17 -3.30 6.49
CA ARG A 119 -1.67 -4.59 6.05
C ARG A 119 -2.50 -4.43 4.80
N VAL A 120 -2.31 -5.32 3.84
CA VAL A 120 -3.13 -5.43 2.64
C VAL A 120 -4.50 -5.99 3.00
N LEU A 121 -5.54 -5.20 2.72
CA LEU A 121 -6.94 -5.56 3.00
C LEU A 121 -7.53 -6.47 1.93
N ASP A 122 -7.19 -6.23 0.68
CA ASP A 122 -7.71 -7.00 -0.43
C ASP A 122 -6.69 -7.16 -1.56
N ILE A 123 -6.90 -8.19 -2.38
CA ILE A 123 -6.16 -8.38 -3.62
C ILE A 123 -6.48 -7.17 -4.50
N SER A 124 -5.44 -6.44 -4.93
CA SER A 124 -5.51 -5.11 -5.56
C SER A 124 -6.72 -4.89 -6.48
N ASP A 125 -7.22 -3.64 -6.53
CA ASP A 125 -8.39 -3.29 -7.34
C ASP A 125 -8.19 -3.70 -8.81
N ALA A 126 -9.12 -4.51 -9.32
CA ALA A 126 -9.16 -4.92 -10.72
C ALA A 126 -9.79 -3.79 -11.57
N ASN A 127 -8.97 -3.08 -12.33
CA ASN A 127 -9.39 -1.94 -13.15
C ASN A 127 -9.16 -2.22 -14.64
N SER A 128 -10.16 -1.90 -15.48
CA SER A 128 -10.04 -2.00 -16.95
C SER A 128 -9.25 -0.86 -17.59
N LEU A 129 -9.08 0.24 -16.85
CA LEU A 129 -8.29 1.41 -17.24
C LEU A 129 -7.41 1.80 -16.06
N ALA A 130 -6.13 1.44 -16.09
CA ALA A 130 -5.17 1.76 -15.06
C ALA A 130 -3.79 2.03 -15.66
N VAL A 131 -3.07 2.97 -15.06
CA VAL A 131 -1.63 3.20 -15.31
C VAL A 131 -0.79 2.63 -14.17
N VAL A 132 -1.41 2.48 -12.99
CA VAL A 132 -0.82 1.91 -11.78
C VAL A 132 -1.83 0.98 -11.12
N ARG A 133 -1.30 0.02 -10.37
CA ARG A 133 -2.08 -0.87 -9.52
C ARG A 133 -2.36 -0.19 -8.19
N THR A 134 -3.62 -0.18 -7.77
CA THR A 134 -4.06 0.36 -6.49
C THR A 134 -4.41 -0.78 -5.54
N THR A 135 -3.87 -0.75 -4.32
CA THR A 135 -4.14 -1.75 -3.28
C THR A 135 -4.61 -1.09 -2.00
N TRP A 136 -5.69 -1.61 -1.39
CA TRP A 136 -6.21 -1.10 -0.13
C TRP A 136 -5.39 -1.58 1.05
N LEU A 137 -5.09 -0.63 1.94
CA LEU A 137 -4.24 -0.82 3.10
C LEU A 137 -4.94 -0.37 4.38
N ASP A 138 -4.59 -1.05 5.47
CA ASP A 138 -4.98 -0.76 6.84
C ASP A 138 -3.73 -0.58 7.68
N GLU A 139 -3.59 0.54 8.36
CA GLU A 139 -2.42 0.77 9.21
C GLU A 139 -2.45 -0.12 10.44
N LEU A 140 -1.37 -0.86 10.70
CA LEU A 140 -1.31 -1.77 11.83
C LEU A 140 -0.98 -1.03 13.14
N THR A 141 0.06 -0.19 13.19
CA THR A 141 0.46 0.63 14.36
C THR A 141 1.58 1.62 13.98
N GLN A 142 1.60 2.84 14.54
CA GLN A 142 2.81 3.67 14.67
C GLN A 142 3.54 3.24 15.96
N SER A 143 4.74 2.65 15.87
CA SER A 143 5.58 2.55 17.06
C SER A 143 6.16 3.94 17.33
N THR A 144 5.52 4.71 18.20
CA THR A 144 6.18 5.87 18.82
C THR A 144 7.24 5.29 19.76
N GLY A 145 8.50 5.27 19.33
CA GLY A 145 9.60 4.90 20.22
C GLY A 145 9.63 5.86 21.41
N GLU A 146 9.58 5.30 22.62
CA GLU A 146 10.10 5.96 23.83
C GLU A 146 11.64 6.00 23.77
#